data_AF-A0A9D9IUZ6-F1
#
_entry.id   AF-A0A9D9IUZ6-F1
#
_cell.length_a   1.000
_cell.length_b   1.000
_cell.length_c   1.000
_cell.angle_alpha   90.00
_cell.angle_beta   90.00
_cell.angle_gamma   90.00
#
_symmetry.space_group_name_H-M   'P 1'
#
loop_
_entity.id
_entity.type
_entity.pdbx_description
1 polymer ?
#
loop_
_entity_poly.entity_id
_entity_poly.type
_entity_poly.pdbx_seq_one_letter_code
_entity_poly.pdbx_strand_id
1 'polypeptide(L)'
;MRASKYTAYALKARVALWAASESKYWDRAELNSSYTAVQQKLTYMEESYANGYYQQALEAAKKVIDSGKYGLEGANPGSVEDAVNTLANLFQNYSTLEGLLGKSYKSGNLTSGNGMESSQGGNWGAPNQVTAGWQTGQFSYTLNYADEFDYYADDRSRVDGTIPTRLDGDEASYFSYDPTTEFKKGDNANYIKYANVTDPFVNKDARFQAWIVYPGATFRNTVIYFQGGMILPDGTPSIYPVDNNGVDFQGQTYFPYGGEADGNSGFYKMPSDVNSHNRTTYSFYNKKYLDPTAYNTATQTPWYDIRYAEVLLTYAEAQVESGLGDAALAKKYLNDIRHRAGFTDDVELTLENVLHEWKVEFAAEDKWHEVLWRRRAYFNGTNVYDGEGAVPAKLTLIPMVDLSGSSAQYIFLRSVPMFDEATQNPAGFHPQVRPEDYYATIPNYTNNRITNNNTTN
;
A
#
# COMPACT_ATOMS: atom_id res chain seq x y z
N MET A 1 -19.85 15.27 -10.39
CA MET A 1 -19.75 16.19 -9.22
C MET A 1 -19.37 17.57 -9.71
N ARG A 2 -19.77 18.62 -8.99
CA ARG A 2 -19.30 20.00 -9.22
C ARG A 2 -18.56 20.47 -7.98
N ALA A 3 -17.47 21.21 -8.16
CA ALA A 3 -16.73 21.78 -7.04
C ALA A 3 -17.66 22.66 -6.19
N SER A 4 -17.57 22.49 -4.87
CA SER A 4 -18.32 23.29 -3.89
C SER A 4 -17.38 24.18 -3.09
N LYS A 5 -17.93 25.10 -2.29
CA LYS A 5 -17.13 25.87 -1.33
C LYS A 5 -16.36 24.98 -0.34
N TYR A 6 -16.91 23.81 0.02
CA TYR A 6 -16.25 22.88 0.93
C TYR A 6 -15.16 22.08 0.25
N THR A 7 -15.33 21.79 -1.05
CA THR A 7 -14.23 21.27 -1.88
C THR A 7 -13.05 22.25 -1.90
N ALA A 8 -13.32 23.56 -2.02
CA ALA A 8 -12.28 24.58 -1.96
C ALA A 8 -11.60 24.66 -0.57
N TYR A 9 -12.36 24.53 0.53
CA TYR A 9 -11.77 24.47 1.87
C TYR A 9 -10.92 23.23 2.08
N ALA A 10 -11.38 22.05 1.64
CA ALA A 10 -10.61 20.83 1.76
C ALA A 10 -9.31 20.87 0.95
N LEU A 11 -9.37 21.39 -0.28
CA LEU A 11 -8.17 21.62 -1.08
C LEU A 11 -7.23 22.64 -0.42
N LYS A 12 -7.76 23.73 0.14
CA LYS A 12 -6.97 24.69 0.93
C LYS A 12 -6.28 24.00 2.11
N ALA A 13 -6.98 23.11 2.81
CA ALA A 13 -6.43 22.38 3.96
C ALA A 13 -5.25 21.50 3.54
N ARG A 14 -5.42 20.71 2.46
CA ARG A 14 -4.34 19.89 1.86
C ARG A 14 -3.13 20.74 1.49
N VAL A 15 -3.34 21.78 0.68
CA VAL A 15 -2.24 22.63 0.18
C VAL A 15 -1.52 23.34 1.32
N ALA A 16 -2.26 23.81 2.34
CA ALA A 16 -1.65 24.42 3.52
C ALA A 16 -0.84 23.40 4.34
N LEU A 17 -1.32 22.17 4.53
CA LEU A 17 -0.54 21.13 5.21
C LEU A 17 0.74 20.80 4.44
N TRP A 18 0.70 20.75 3.11
CA TRP A 18 1.88 20.53 2.28
C TRP A 18 2.88 21.67 2.40
N ALA A 19 2.42 22.91 2.30
CA ALA A 19 3.26 24.09 2.47
C ALA A 19 3.90 24.14 3.87
N ALA A 20 3.17 23.73 4.91
CA ALA A 20 3.72 23.61 6.27
C ALA A 20 4.81 22.54 6.35
N SER A 21 4.61 21.40 5.68
CA SER A 21 5.56 20.29 5.66
C SER A 21 6.83 20.64 4.91
N GLU A 22 6.72 21.27 3.75
CA GLU A 22 7.88 21.77 2.99
C GLU A 22 8.65 22.79 3.84
N SER A 23 7.96 23.75 4.45
CA SER A 23 8.60 24.72 5.35
C SER A 23 9.30 24.07 6.55
N LYS A 24 8.73 23.01 7.13
CA LYS A 24 9.30 22.32 8.30
C LYS A 24 10.42 21.33 7.95
N TYR A 25 10.37 20.71 6.78
CA TYR A 25 11.21 19.55 6.43
C TYR A 25 12.11 19.77 5.22
N TRP A 26 12.19 21.00 4.68
CA TRP A 26 12.98 21.27 3.48
C TRP A 26 14.46 20.87 3.64
N ASP A 27 14.99 21.02 4.85
CA ASP A 27 16.38 20.77 5.26
C ASP A 27 16.76 19.28 5.24
N ARG A 28 15.77 18.38 5.18
CA ARG A 28 16.04 16.95 5.05
C ARG A 28 16.72 16.60 3.74
N ALA A 29 16.44 17.34 2.65
CA ALA A 29 17.07 17.13 1.35
C ALA A 29 17.40 18.49 0.70
N GLU A 30 18.40 19.18 1.25
CA GLU A 30 18.83 20.48 0.78
C GLU A 30 19.44 20.40 -0.62
N LEU A 31 19.10 21.38 -1.47
CA LEU A 31 19.82 21.59 -2.73
C LEU A 31 21.20 22.19 -2.47
N ASN A 32 22.15 21.90 -3.37
CA ASN A 32 23.48 22.48 -3.32
C ASN A 32 23.42 24.02 -3.31
N SER A 33 24.08 24.63 -2.32
CA SER A 33 24.16 26.09 -2.15
C SER A 33 24.80 26.83 -3.33
N SER A 34 25.51 26.13 -4.22
CA SER A 34 26.02 26.71 -5.47
C SER A 34 24.95 26.99 -6.53
N TYR A 35 23.76 26.39 -6.42
CA TYR A 35 22.70 26.58 -7.42
C TYR A 35 22.12 27.99 -7.35
N THR A 36 21.95 28.62 -8.52
CA THR A 36 21.46 30.01 -8.62
C THR A 36 20.12 30.19 -7.90
N ALA A 37 19.22 29.22 -7.99
CA ALA A 37 17.91 29.27 -7.36
C ALA A 37 17.98 29.22 -5.82
N VAL A 38 18.96 28.50 -5.25
CA VAL A 38 19.21 28.47 -3.80
C VAL A 38 19.76 29.82 -3.33
N GLN A 39 20.73 30.39 -4.05
CA GLN A 39 21.30 31.71 -3.76
C GLN A 39 20.24 32.83 -3.84
N GLN A 40 19.25 32.66 -4.72
CA GLN A 40 18.10 33.55 -4.87
C GLN A 40 16.96 33.26 -3.88
N LYS A 41 17.10 32.24 -3.02
CA LYS A 41 16.08 31.77 -2.06
C LYS A 41 14.74 31.39 -2.70
N LEU A 42 14.79 30.75 -3.87
CA LEU A 42 13.62 30.33 -4.64
C LEU A 42 13.24 28.85 -4.46
N THR A 43 14.05 28.08 -3.74
CA THR A 43 13.95 26.62 -3.65
C THR A 43 13.63 26.11 -2.25
N TYR A 44 13.27 26.98 -1.32
CA TYR A 44 12.87 26.56 0.02
C TYR A 44 11.87 27.54 0.63
N MET A 45 11.22 27.10 1.70
CA MET A 45 10.37 27.93 2.53
C MET A 45 11.03 28.04 3.90
N GLU A 46 11.10 29.23 4.47
CA GLU A 46 11.67 29.41 5.80
C GLU A 46 10.88 28.59 6.83
N GLU A 47 11.56 27.92 7.76
CA GLU A 47 10.93 27.11 8.81
C GLU A 47 9.91 27.91 9.64
N SER A 48 10.16 29.20 9.81
CA SER A 48 9.28 30.14 10.51
C SER A 48 7.87 30.23 9.90
N TYR A 49 7.69 29.85 8.63
CA TYR A 49 6.39 29.87 7.96
C TYR A 49 5.50 28.67 8.31
N ALA A 50 6.07 27.57 8.82
CA ALA A 50 5.36 26.31 9.01
C ALA A 50 4.10 26.47 9.87
N ASN A 51 4.22 27.13 11.03
CA ASN A 51 3.10 27.38 11.93
C ASN A 51 1.98 28.20 11.28
N GLY A 52 2.32 29.16 10.43
CA GLY A 52 1.31 29.95 9.69
C GLY A 52 0.52 29.11 8.69
N TYR A 53 1.14 28.10 8.09
CA TYR A 53 0.46 27.16 7.20
C TYR A 53 -0.30 26.06 7.95
N TYR A 54 0.22 25.54 9.06
CA TYR A 54 -0.53 24.63 9.93
C TYR A 54 -1.83 25.27 10.44
N GLN A 55 -1.78 26.54 10.87
CA GLN A 55 -2.98 27.29 11.27
C GLN A 55 -4.01 27.36 10.13
N GLN A 56 -3.57 27.64 8.89
CA GLN A 56 -4.46 27.67 7.74
C GLN A 56 -5.06 26.30 7.41
N ALA A 57 -4.29 25.22 7.57
CA ALA A 57 -4.77 23.86 7.39
C ALA A 57 -5.87 23.52 8.42
N LEU A 58 -5.63 23.79 9.70
CA LEU A 58 -6.58 23.59 10.79
C LEU A 58 -7.89 24.36 10.56
N GLU A 59 -7.80 25.64 10.24
CA GLU A 59 -8.97 26.49 10.00
C GLU A 59 -9.79 26.01 8.80
N ALA A 60 -9.12 25.67 7.69
CA ALA A 60 -9.79 25.22 6.47
C ALA A 60 -10.44 23.85 6.66
N ALA A 61 -9.76 22.90 7.31
CA ALA A 61 -10.33 21.60 7.67
C ALA A 61 -11.54 21.76 8.59
N LYS A 62 -11.44 22.64 9.61
CA LYS A 62 -12.54 22.93 10.52
C LYS A 62 -13.76 23.53 9.82
N LYS A 63 -13.59 24.34 8.76
CA LYS A 63 -14.74 24.83 7.95
C LYS A 63 -15.51 23.71 7.25
N VAL A 64 -14.84 22.64 6.86
CA VAL A 64 -15.49 21.45 6.30
C VAL A 64 -16.18 20.65 7.39
N ILE A 65 -15.49 20.41 8.52
CA ILE A 65 -16.01 19.60 9.62
C ILE A 65 -17.23 20.26 10.28
N ASP A 66 -17.12 21.53 10.67
CA ASP A 66 -18.19 22.30 11.32
C ASP A 66 -19.40 22.53 10.39
N SER A 67 -19.28 22.21 9.10
CA SER A 67 -20.41 22.31 8.17
C SER A 67 -21.52 21.30 8.46
N GLY A 68 -21.19 20.17 9.09
CA GLY A 68 -22.09 19.04 9.31
C GLY A 68 -22.59 18.38 8.02
N LYS A 69 -22.02 18.71 6.85
CA LYS A 69 -22.48 18.19 5.54
C LYS A 69 -21.76 16.92 5.10
N TYR A 70 -20.61 16.64 5.69
CA TYR A 70 -19.75 15.52 5.35
C TYR A 70 -19.49 14.68 6.59
N GLY A 71 -19.21 13.40 6.39
CA GLY A 71 -18.95 12.42 7.44
C GLY A 71 -18.18 11.22 6.88
N LEU A 72 -17.76 10.33 7.77
CA LEU A 72 -17.22 9.03 7.38
C LEU A 72 -18.39 8.10 7.02
N GLU A 73 -18.33 7.50 5.84
CA GLU A 73 -19.27 6.47 5.45
C GLU A 73 -19.05 5.23 6.33
N GLY A 74 -20.12 4.71 6.94
CA GLY A 74 -20.04 3.54 7.83
C GLY A 74 -19.41 3.82 9.20
N ALA A 75 -19.44 5.06 9.68
CA ALA A 75 -18.94 5.38 11.02
C ALA A 75 -19.55 4.47 12.09
N ASN A 76 -18.72 3.92 12.98
CA ASN A 76 -19.11 3.02 14.08
C ASN A 76 -19.87 1.76 13.60
N PRO A 77 -19.22 0.87 12.84
CA PRO A 77 -19.83 -0.36 12.34
C PRO A 77 -20.21 -1.30 13.49
N GLY A 78 -21.34 -2.01 13.34
CA GLY A 78 -21.83 -2.97 14.33
C GLY A 78 -20.92 -4.18 14.50
N SER A 79 -20.18 -4.54 13.44
CA SER A 79 -19.26 -5.66 13.38
C SER A 79 -18.06 -5.36 12.47
N VAL A 80 -17.03 -6.20 12.51
CA VAL A 80 -15.91 -6.12 11.54
C VAL A 80 -16.43 -6.36 10.12
N GLU A 81 -17.37 -7.29 9.92
CA GLU A 81 -17.97 -7.55 8.61
C GLU A 81 -18.69 -6.33 8.03
N ASP A 82 -19.43 -5.56 8.85
CA ASP A 82 -20.05 -4.30 8.44
C ASP A 82 -19.00 -3.27 8.01
N ALA A 83 -17.87 -3.21 8.72
CA ALA A 83 -16.74 -2.35 8.38
C ALA A 83 -16.16 -2.73 7.02
N VAL A 84 -15.86 -4.01 6.81
CA VAL A 84 -15.34 -4.56 5.54
C VAL A 84 -16.27 -4.22 4.38
N ASN A 85 -17.57 -4.48 4.55
CA ASN A 85 -18.57 -4.24 3.51
C ASN A 85 -18.69 -2.75 3.16
N THR A 86 -18.71 -1.88 4.17
CA THR A 86 -18.84 -0.43 3.92
C THR A 86 -17.58 0.16 3.28
N LEU A 87 -16.39 -0.25 3.75
CA LEU A 87 -15.10 0.15 3.19
C LEU A 87 -14.92 -0.35 1.75
N ALA A 88 -15.38 -1.55 1.43
CA ALA A 88 -15.38 -2.05 0.06
C ALA A 88 -16.35 -1.25 -0.83
N ASN A 89 -17.57 -1.01 -0.36
CA ASN A 89 -18.61 -0.30 -1.09
C ASN A 89 -18.27 1.16 -1.37
N LEU A 90 -17.48 1.82 -0.52
CA LEU A 90 -17.01 3.19 -0.73
C LEU A 90 -16.35 3.37 -2.11
N PHE A 91 -15.67 2.34 -2.61
CA PHE A 91 -14.97 2.36 -3.90
C PHE A 91 -15.75 1.67 -5.05
N GLN A 92 -16.96 1.18 -4.77
CA GLN A 92 -17.89 0.71 -5.80
C GLN A 92 -18.93 1.77 -6.14
N ASN A 93 -19.36 2.53 -5.14
CA ASN A 93 -20.38 3.56 -5.25
C ASN A 93 -19.87 4.88 -4.67
N TYR A 94 -20.10 5.98 -5.37
CA TYR A 94 -19.64 7.28 -4.88
C TYR A 94 -20.45 7.70 -3.65
N SER A 95 -19.79 7.90 -2.51
CA SER A 95 -20.40 8.45 -1.31
C SER A 95 -20.47 9.97 -1.42
N THR A 96 -21.68 10.52 -1.36
CA THR A 96 -21.89 11.98 -1.23
C THR A 96 -21.68 12.48 0.19
N LEU A 97 -21.62 11.58 1.18
CA LEU A 97 -21.35 11.90 2.57
C LEU A 97 -19.84 12.07 2.80
N GLU A 98 -19.02 11.19 2.24
CA GLU A 98 -17.57 11.17 2.43
C GLU A 98 -16.80 11.81 1.27
N GLY A 99 -17.31 11.79 0.05
CA GLY A 99 -16.62 12.34 -1.11
C GLY A 99 -16.75 13.87 -1.25
N LEU A 100 -15.60 14.58 -1.31
CA LEU A 100 -15.54 16.03 -1.52
C LEU A 100 -15.13 16.43 -2.94
N LEU A 101 -14.24 15.65 -3.54
CA LEU A 101 -13.79 15.81 -4.93
C LEU A 101 -13.42 14.44 -5.48
N GLY A 102 -13.78 14.20 -6.73
CA GLY A 102 -13.46 12.95 -7.39
C GLY A 102 -13.93 12.91 -8.83
N LYS A 103 -13.64 11.81 -9.48
CA LYS A 103 -14.07 11.49 -10.83
C LYS A 103 -14.99 10.28 -10.76
N SER A 104 -16.08 10.31 -11.51
CA SER A 104 -16.86 9.11 -11.83
C SER A 104 -16.52 8.74 -13.26
N TYR A 105 -16.06 7.51 -13.46
CA TYR A 105 -15.71 7.00 -14.78
C TYR A 105 -16.88 6.26 -15.45
N LYS A 106 -18.06 6.25 -14.81
CA LYS A 106 -19.32 5.70 -15.33
C LYS A 106 -19.86 6.56 -16.48
N SER A 107 -19.18 6.49 -17.62
CA SER A 107 -19.42 7.31 -18.81
C SER A 107 -20.27 6.62 -19.87
N GLY A 108 -20.64 5.35 -19.65
CA GLY A 108 -21.27 4.48 -20.66
C GLY A 108 -20.33 4.07 -21.80
N ASN A 109 -19.08 4.56 -21.79
CA ASN A 109 -18.05 4.18 -22.73
C ASN A 109 -17.36 2.90 -22.24
N LEU A 110 -17.58 1.80 -22.96
CA LEU A 110 -17.00 0.48 -22.68
C LEU A 110 -15.73 0.21 -23.49
N THR A 111 -15.22 1.20 -24.23
CA THR A 111 -14.07 1.00 -25.11
C THR A 111 -12.76 0.99 -24.33
N SER A 112 -11.87 0.10 -24.73
CA SER A 112 -10.60 -0.27 -24.09
C SER A 112 -9.64 0.91 -23.94
N GLY A 113 -8.92 0.97 -22.80
CA GLY A 113 -7.69 1.76 -22.68
C GLY A 113 -7.54 2.64 -21.44
N ASN A 114 -8.58 2.78 -20.61
CA ASN A 114 -8.58 3.64 -19.42
C ASN A 114 -9.12 2.92 -18.16
N GLY A 115 -8.97 1.59 -18.09
CA GLY A 115 -9.45 0.75 -16.99
C GLY A 115 -8.41 0.55 -15.89
N MET A 116 -8.84 0.53 -14.63
CA MET A 116 -8.01 0.07 -13.50
C MET A 116 -7.58 -1.40 -13.70
N GLU A 117 -8.42 -2.21 -14.36
CA GLU A 117 -8.10 -3.62 -14.67
C GLU A 117 -7.38 -3.80 -16.02
N SER A 118 -7.68 -2.94 -17.01
CA SER A 118 -7.19 -3.09 -18.39
C SER A 118 -6.75 -1.76 -19.01
N SER A 119 -5.57 -1.76 -19.61
CA SER A 119 -5.00 -0.61 -20.31
C SER A 119 -4.22 -1.10 -21.53
N GLN A 120 -4.32 -0.39 -22.67
CA GLN A 120 -3.53 -0.67 -23.88
C GLN A 120 -3.48 -2.15 -24.35
N GLY A 121 -4.56 -2.92 -24.16
CA GLY A 121 -4.63 -4.34 -24.56
C GLY A 121 -4.01 -5.34 -23.57
N GLY A 122 -3.46 -4.89 -22.45
CA GLY A 122 -3.01 -5.71 -21.33
C GLY A 122 -3.98 -5.70 -20.15
N ASN A 123 -3.93 -6.76 -19.33
CA ASN A 123 -4.82 -6.97 -18.18
C ASN A 123 -4.11 -6.65 -16.85
N TRP A 124 -3.47 -5.48 -16.77
CA TRP A 124 -2.55 -5.06 -15.71
C TRP A 124 -3.12 -5.22 -14.29
N GLY A 125 -4.40 -4.92 -14.12
CA GLY A 125 -5.04 -4.79 -12.82
C GLY A 125 -6.16 -5.79 -12.58
N ALA A 126 -6.06 -7.03 -13.07
CA ALA A 126 -6.87 -8.14 -12.55
C ALA A 126 -5.97 -9.33 -12.13
N PRO A 127 -6.35 -10.14 -11.12
CA PRO A 127 -5.66 -11.40 -10.81
C PRO A 127 -5.77 -12.38 -11.97
N ASN A 128 -4.70 -13.12 -12.28
CA ASN A 128 -4.66 -14.04 -13.42
C ASN A 128 -5.80 -15.07 -13.41
N GLN A 129 -6.21 -15.55 -12.25
CA GLN A 129 -7.21 -16.61 -12.12
C GLN A 129 -8.65 -16.15 -12.46
N VAL A 130 -8.88 -14.83 -12.58
CA VAL A 130 -10.21 -14.26 -12.88
C VAL A 130 -10.22 -13.46 -14.18
N THR A 131 -9.16 -13.52 -14.98
CA THR A 131 -9.08 -12.86 -16.28
C THR A 131 -8.27 -13.67 -17.29
N ALA A 132 -8.56 -13.52 -18.57
CA ALA A 132 -7.81 -14.15 -19.65
C ALA A 132 -7.03 -13.07 -20.41
N GLY A 133 -5.70 -13.13 -20.43
CA GLY A 133 -4.87 -12.24 -21.26
C GLY A 133 -3.42 -12.14 -20.84
N TRP A 134 -2.72 -11.18 -21.44
CA TRP A 134 -1.28 -10.98 -21.27
C TRP A 134 -1.02 -10.01 -20.09
N GLN A 135 -0.01 -10.32 -19.28
CA GLN A 135 0.51 -9.52 -18.16
C GLN A 135 -0.53 -9.10 -17.09
N THR A 136 -1.09 -10.09 -16.40
CA THR A 136 -2.03 -9.88 -15.28
C THR A 136 -1.32 -9.61 -13.95
N GLY A 137 -2.05 -9.10 -12.96
CA GLY A 137 -1.59 -9.10 -11.57
C GLY A 137 -0.49 -8.08 -11.21
N GLN A 138 -0.40 -6.94 -11.89
CA GLN A 138 0.74 -6.01 -11.74
C GLN A 138 0.63 -5.04 -10.56
N PHE A 139 -0.58 -4.74 -10.09
CA PHE A 139 -0.79 -3.87 -8.93
C PHE A 139 -0.84 -4.69 -7.64
N SER A 140 0.28 -4.71 -6.93
CA SER A 140 0.47 -5.50 -5.71
C SER A 140 0.86 -4.63 -4.53
N TYR A 141 0.53 -5.07 -3.32
CA TYR A 141 1.10 -4.54 -2.08
C TYR A 141 2.33 -5.36 -1.71
N THR A 142 3.37 -4.72 -1.19
CA THR A 142 4.50 -5.43 -0.59
C THR A 142 4.09 -6.06 0.74
N LEU A 143 4.83 -7.07 1.22
CA LEU A 143 4.67 -7.61 2.57
C LEU A 143 4.85 -6.50 3.61
N ASN A 144 5.82 -5.60 3.45
CA ASN A 144 6.00 -4.48 4.38
C ASN A 144 4.72 -3.66 4.53
N TYR A 145 3.97 -3.46 3.44
CA TYR A 145 2.72 -2.71 3.48
C TYR A 145 1.56 -3.54 4.05
N ALA A 146 1.53 -4.85 3.78
CA ALA A 146 0.57 -5.78 4.37
C ALA A 146 0.73 -5.91 5.90
N ASP A 147 1.96 -5.82 6.40
CA ASP A 147 2.30 -5.83 7.83
C ASP A 147 1.82 -4.57 8.57
N GLU A 148 1.54 -3.46 7.87
CA GLU A 148 1.02 -2.23 8.50
C GLU A 148 -0.45 -2.36 8.91
N PHE A 149 -1.20 -3.28 8.30
CA PHE A 149 -2.58 -3.49 8.69
C PHE A 149 -2.62 -4.30 9.99
N ASP A 150 -3.01 -3.64 11.07
CA ASP A 150 -3.13 -4.20 12.42
C ASP A 150 -4.08 -5.42 12.45
N TYR A 151 -3.98 -6.23 13.51
CA TYR A 151 -4.98 -7.28 13.82
C TYR A 151 -5.97 -6.80 14.89
N TYR A 152 -7.13 -7.43 14.91
CA TYR A 152 -8.05 -7.38 16.04
C TYR A 152 -7.66 -8.42 17.10
N ALA A 153 -7.60 -7.99 18.36
CA ALA A 153 -7.79 -8.89 19.50
C ALA A 153 -9.26 -9.34 19.60
N ASP A 154 -9.56 -10.26 20.52
CA ASP A 154 -10.92 -10.76 20.76
C ASP A 154 -11.93 -9.66 21.10
N ASP A 155 -11.50 -8.58 21.75
CA ASP A 155 -12.32 -7.41 22.09
C ASP A 155 -12.31 -6.31 21.00
N ARG A 156 -11.67 -6.59 19.85
CA ARG A 156 -11.39 -5.67 18.73
C ARG A 156 -10.45 -4.51 19.05
N SER A 157 -9.69 -4.59 20.14
CA SER A 157 -8.56 -3.70 20.33
C SER A 157 -7.43 -4.03 19.36
N ARG A 158 -6.56 -3.05 19.11
CA ARG A 158 -5.40 -3.17 18.21
C ARG A 158 -4.38 -4.20 18.71
N VAL A 159 -3.95 -5.06 17.81
CA VAL A 159 -2.73 -5.88 17.90
C VAL A 159 -1.82 -5.55 16.72
N ASP A 160 -0.50 -5.58 16.93
CA ASP A 160 0.51 -5.31 15.91
C ASP A 160 0.24 -6.10 14.62
N GLY A 161 0.30 -5.42 13.48
CA GLY A 161 -0.06 -5.97 12.17
C GLY A 161 0.95 -6.95 11.56
N THR A 162 2.14 -7.14 12.12
CA THR A 162 3.16 -8.00 11.49
C THR A 162 2.63 -9.43 11.32
N ILE A 163 2.63 -9.94 10.08
CA ILE A 163 2.09 -11.27 9.78
C ILE A 163 2.97 -12.35 10.45
N PRO A 164 2.44 -13.14 11.39
CA PRO A 164 3.25 -14.10 12.10
C PRO A 164 3.59 -15.28 11.20
N THR A 165 4.87 -15.54 10.99
CA THR A 165 5.38 -16.63 10.16
C THR A 165 6.23 -17.61 10.94
N ARG A 166 6.84 -17.19 12.06
CA ARG A 166 7.82 -17.99 12.82
C ARG A 166 7.43 -18.26 14.26
N LEU A 167 7.87 -19.41 14.77
CA LEU A 167 7.63 -19.83 16.16
C LEU A 167 8.44 -19.03 17.18
N ASP A 168 9.57 -18.46 16.76
CA ASP A 168 10.46 -17.62 17.58
C ASP A 168 10.05 -16.13 17.57
N GLY A 169 9.08 -15.75 16.74
CA GLY A 169 8.62 -14.37 16.58
C GLY A 169 9.58 -13.46 15.80
N ASP A 170 10.65 -14.00 15.19
CA ASP A 170 11.63 -13.20 14.43
C ASP A 170 11.14 -12.87 13.01
N GLU A 171 10.19 -11.95 12.93
CA GLU A 171 9.63 -11.49 11.67
C GLU A 171 10.52 -10.49 10.91
N ALA A 172 11.66 -10.10 11.50
CA ALA A 172 12.66 -9.24 10.88
C ALA A 172 13.65 -10.02 9.99
N SER A 173 13.84 -11.32 10.25
CA SER A 173 14.64 -12.19 9.39
C SER A 173 13.91 -12.54 8.09
N TYR A 174 14.60 -12.34 6.96
CA TYR A 174 14.11 -12.68 5.62
C TYR A 174 15.23 -13.22 4.74
N PHE A 175 14.86 -13.97 3.69
CA PHE A 175 15.79 -14.43 2.67
C PHE A 175 16.21 -13.25 1.78
N SER A 176 17.50 -12.92 1.77
CA SER A 176 18.02 -11.71 1.11
C SER A 176 18.44 -11.91 -0.33
N TYR A 177 18.48 -13.15 -0.84
CA TYR A 177 18.91 -13.43 -2.21
C TYR A 177 18.01 -14.45 -2.93
N ASP A 178 18.16 -15.73 -2.63
CA ASP A 178 17.47 -16.82 -3.33
C ASP A 178 16.98 -17.89 -2.34
N PRO A 179 15.68 -17.91 -2.00
CA PRO A 179 15.14 -18.87 -1.04
C PRO A 179 15.29 -20.32 -1.52
N THR A 180 15.46 -20.59 -2.82
CA THR A 180 15.71 -21.96 -3.34
C THR A 180 17.05 -22.51 -2.88
N THR A 181 18.01 -21.63 -2.57
CA THR A 181 19.35 -21.99 -2.09
C THR A 181 19.57 -21.68 -0.62
N GLU A 182 18.78 -20.81 0.00
CA GLU A 182 18.92 -20.45 1.40
C GLU A 182 18.08 -21.37 2.31
N PHE A 183 16.86 -21.71 1.92
CA PHE A 183 15.96 -22.55 2.73
C PHE A 183 16.36 -24.03 2.63
N LYS A 184 16.67 -24.66 3.76
CA LYS A 184 17.16 -26.05 3.85
C LYS A 184 16.14 -26.98 4.49
N LYS A 185 16.33 -28.28 4.22
CA LYS A 185 15.58 -29.36 4.86
C LYS A 185 15.72 -29.25 6.38
N GLY A 186 14.59 -29.18 7.07
CA GLY A 186 14.52 -29.00 8.52
C GLY A 186 14.26 -27.56 8.97
N ASP A 187 14.51 -26.55 8.13
CA ASP A 187 14.25 -25.14 8.49
C ASP A 187 12.76 -24.87 8.69
N ASN A 188 11.91 -25.65 8.02
CA ASN A 188 10.46 -25.60 8.17
C ASN A 188 10.00 -25.86 9.62
N ALA A 189 10.83 -26.47 10.47
CA ALA A 189 10.53 -26.65 11.89
C ALA A 189 10.46 -25.34 12.69
N ASN A 190 11.03 -24.23 12.17
CA ASN A 190 11.02 -22.92 12.82
C ASN A 190 9.77 -22.09 12.50
N TYR A 191 8.92 -22.57 11.58
CA TYR A 191 7.79 -21.82 11.06
C TYR A 191 6.47 -22.24 11.70
N ILE A 192 5.56 -21.28 11.88
CA ILE A 192 4.19 -21.55 12.31
C ILE A 192 3.49 -22.39 11.23
N LYS A 193 2.84 -23.47 11.66
CA LYS A 193 2.08 -24.36 10.79
C LYS A 193 0.60 -24.02 10.83
N TYR A 194 0.11 -23.40 9.77
CA TYR A 194 -1.30 -23.05 9.64
C TYR A 194 -2.09 -24.21 9.02
N ALA A 195 -3.33 -24.42 9.47
CA ALA A 195 -4.18 -25.47 8.90
C ALA A 195 -4.70 -25.07 7.52
N ASN A 196 -5.02 -23.78 7.35
CA ASN A 196 -5.42 -23.20 6.08
C ASN A 196 -4.49 -22.04 5.71
N VAL A 197 -4.32 -21.84 4.41
CA VAL A 197 -3.52 -20.73 3.87
C VAL A 197 -4.06 -19.35 4.26
N THR A 198 -5.35 -19.25 4.61
CA THR A 198 -6.00 -18.00 5.01
C THR A 198 -5.85 -17.67 6.50
N ASP A 199 -5.45 -18.64 7.33
CA ASP A 199 -5.44 -18.50 8.80
C ASP A 199 -4.62 -17.28 9.30
N PRO A 200 -3.44 -16.94 8.73
CA PRO A 200 -2.69 -15.76 9.18
C PRO A 200 -3.43 -14.45 8.93
N PHE A 201 -4.48 -14.42 8.13
CA PHE A 201 -5.13 -13.18 7.69
C PHE A 201 -6.51 -12.98 8.30
N VAL A 202 -7.05 -13.95 9.06
CA VAL A 202 -8.47 -13.94 9.48
C VAL A 202 -8.85 -12.71 10.29
N ASN A 203 -8.00 -12.28 11.23
CA ASN A 203 -8.28 -11.15 12.12
C ASN A 203 -7.61 -9.84 11.69
N LYS A 204 -7.12 -9.74 10.45
CA LYS A 204 -6.56 -8.49 9.92
C LYS A 204 -7.63 -7.40 9.82
N ASP A 205 -7.18 -6.14 9.96
CA ASP A 205 -7.92 -4.89 9.75
C ASP A 205 -8.96 -5.01 8.62
N ALA A 206 -10.15 -4.48 8.84
CA ALA A 206 -11.24 -4.46 7.87
C ALA A 206 -10.84 -3.85 6.52
N ARG A 207 -9.92 -2.89 6.51
CA ARG A 207 -9.34 -2.30 5.30
C ARG A 207 -8.50 -3.29 4.51
N PHE A 208 -7.72 -4.14 5.19
CA PHE A 208 -6.99 -5.23 4.55
C PHE A 208 -7.97 -6.20 3.87
N GLN A 209 -9.01 -6.63 4.59
CA GLN A 209 -10.04 -7.54 4.05
C GLN A 209 -10.82 -6.93 2.87
N ALA A 210 -11.11 -5.63 2.94
CA ALA A 210 -11.88 -4.91 1.93
C ALA A 210 -11.07 -4.66 0.66
N TRP A 211 -9.79 -4.31 0.79
CA TRP A 211 -9.01 -3.70 -0.29
C TRP A 211 -7.86 -4.56 -0.81
N ILE A 212 -7.56 -5.67 -0.15
CA ILE A 212 -6.47 -6.57 -0.51
C ILE A 212 -7.02 -7.97 -0.77
N VAL A 213 -6.60 -8.57 -1.89
CA VAL A 213 -6.70 -10.02 -2.08
C VAL A 213 -5.40 -10.64 -1.55
N TYR A 214 -5.53 -11.55 -0.60
CA TYR A 214 -4.44 -12.23 0.10
C TYR A 214 -4.44 -13.73 -0.21
N PRO A 215 -3.43 -14.52 0.21
CA PRO A 215 -3.34 -15.95 -0.08
C PRO A 215 -4.59 -16.74 0.33
N GLY A 216 -5.23 -17.36 -0.67
CA GLY A 216 -6.45 -18.16 -0.50
C GLY A 216 -7.75 -17.36 -0.41
N ALA A 217 -7.69 -16.02 -0.50
CA ALA A 217 -8.90 -15.20 -0.54
C ALA A 217 -9.74 -15.53 -1.79
N THR A 218 -11.07 -15.46 -1.63
CA THR A 218 -12.00 -15.60 -2.75
C THR A 218 -12.25 -14.23 -3.39
N PHE A 219 -12.09 -14.15 -4.71
CA PHE A 219 -12.46 -12.98 -5.52
C PHE A 219 -13.19 -13.45 -6.78
N ARG A 220 -14.36 -12.86 -7.08
CA ARG A 220 -15.25 -13.28 -8.19
C ARG A 220 -15.58 -14.78 -8.19
N ASN A 221 -15.88 -15.33 -7.01
CA ASN A 221 -16.14 -16.76 -6.78
C ASN A 221 -14.96 -17.70 -7.12
N THR A 222 -13.75 -17.15 -7.23
CA THR A 222 -12.52 -17.91 -7.50
C THR A 222 -11.54 -17.74 -6.35
N VAL A 223 -10.95 -18.83 -5.88
CA VAL A 223 -9.84 -18.79 -4.92
C VAL A 223 -8.59 -18.28 -5.62
N ILE A 224 -7.95 -17.27 -5.04
CA ILE A 224 -6.72 -16.68 -5.57
C ILE A 224 -5.52 -17.29 -4.87
N TYR A 225 -4.70 -18.02 -5.62
CA TYR A 225 -3.48 -18.65 -5.15
C TYR A 225 -2.28 -17.72 -5.32
N PHE A 226 -1.42 -17.71 -4.30
CA PHE A 226 -0.09 -17.08 -4.33
C PHE A 226 0.98 -18.07 -3.88
N GLN A 227 0.77 -19.38 -4.02
CA GLN A 227 1.72 -20.37 -3.51
C GLN A 227 3.02 -20.37 -4.34
N GLY A 228 4.17 -20.41 -3.68
CA GLY A 228 5.49 -20.38 -4.33
C GLY A 228 6.28 -21.69 -4.20
N GLY A 229 5.69 -22.74 -3.63
CA GLY A 229 6.36 -24.01 -3.47
C GLY A 229 5.70 -24.92 -2.45
N MET A 230 6.43 -25.97 -2.07
CA MET A 230 6.01 -26.94 -1.06
C MET A 230 7.19 -27.54 -0.29
N ILE A 231 6.92 -28.09 0.89
CA ILE A 231 7.79 -29.07 1.54
C ILE A 231 7.24 -30.45 1.18
N LEU A 232 8.06 -31.27 0.54
CA LEU A 232 7.70 -32.62 0.12
C LEU A 232 7.51 -33.57 1.32
N PRO A 233 6.84 -34.73 1.15
CA PRO A 233 6.64 -35.69 2.23
C PRO A 233 7.92 -36.18 2.93
N ASP A 234 9.05 -36.16 2.23
CA ASP A 234 10.35 -36.51 2.79
C ASP A 234 11.03 -35.35 3.55
N GLY A 235 10.39 -34.17 3.63
CA GLY A 235 10.90 -32.95 4.24
C GLY A 235 11.74 -32.07 3.31
N THR A 236 11.91 -32.45 2.04
CA THR A 236 12.72 -31.68 1.08
C THR A 236 11.95 -30.45 0.60
N PRO A 237 12.50 -29.23 0.70
CA PRO A 237 11.85 -28.04 0.14
C PRO A 237 11.93 -28.04 -1.39
N SER A 238 10.80 -27.69 -2.02
CA SER A 238 10.65 -27.45 -3.45
C SER A 238 10.08 -26.05 -3.63
N ILE A 239 10.96 -25.07 -3.78
CA ILE A 239 10.63 -23.64 -3.91
C ILE A 239 10.83 -23.26 -5.37
N TYR A 240 9.84 -22.60 -5.97
CA TYR A 240 9.80 -22.21 -7.38
C TYR A 240 10.21 -23.33 -8.36
N PRO A 241 9.65 -24.56 -8.24
CA PRO A 241 9.99 -25.62 -9.18
C PRO A 241 9.60 -25.24 -10.61
N VAL A 242 10.44 -25.63 -11.58
CA VAL A 242 10.19 -25.37 -13.00
C VAL A 242 8.85 -25.98 -13.46
N ASP A 243 8.52 -27.16 -12.94
CA ASP A 243 7.32 -27.90 -13.28
C ASP A 243 6.26 -27.80 -12.18
N ASN A 244 5.00 -27.65 -12.57
CA ASN A 244 3.84 -27.67 -11.67
C ASN A 244 3.32 -29.11 -11.44
N ASN A 245 4.21 -30.04 -11.12
CA ASN A 245 3.82 -31.44 -10.94
C ASN A 245 3.06 -31.64 -9.62
N GLY A 246 1.93 -32.36 -9.69
CA GLY A 246 1.14 -32.74 -8.52
C GLY A 246 1.85 -33.78 -7.66
N VAL A 247 1.71 -33.65 -6.34
CA VAL A 247 2.21 -34.58 -5.33
C VAL A 247 1.03 -35.16 -4.58
N ASP A 248 0.88 -36.47 -4.62
CA ASP A 248 -0.14 -37.18 -3.85
C ASP A 248 0.29 -37.26 -2.38
N PHE A 249 -0.56 -36.73 -1.51
CA PHE A 249 -0.39 -36.77 -0.08
C PHE A 249 -1.73 -37.08 0.58
N GLN A 250 -1.81 -38.22 1.26
CA GLN A 250 -3.01 -38.67 1.98
C GLN A 250 -4.29 -38.74 1.13
N GLY A 251 -4.16 -39.12 -0.13
CA GLY A 251 -5.30 -39.27 -1.05
C GLY A 251 -5.79 -37.96 -1.65
N GLN A 252 -5.06 -36.85 -1.48
CA GLN A 252 -5.27 -35.58 -2.17
C GLN A 252 -4.01 -35.21 -2.96
N THR A 253 -4.19 -34.59 -4.12
CA THR A 253 -3.08 -34.11 -4.95
C THR A 253 -2.83 -32.63 -4.68
N TYR A 254 -1.59 -32.28 -4.34
CA TYR A 254 -1.15 -30.92 -4.06
C TYR A 254 -0.20 -30.43 -5.15
N PHE A 255 -0.34 -29.17 -5.55
CA PHE A 255 0.49 -28.55 -6.59
C PHE A 255 1.36 -27.45 -5.97
N PRO A 256 2.60 -27.23 -6.45
CA PRO A 256 3.51 -26.21 -5.88
C PRO A 256 2.98 -24.79 -6.03
N TYR A 257 2.11 -24.54 -7.00
CA TYR A 257 1.51 -23.23 -7.28
C TYR A 257 0.02 -23.15 -6.91
N GLY A 258 -0.44 -24.04 -6.02
CA GLY A 258 -1.78 -24.02 -5.44
C GLY A 258 -2.86 -24.78 -6.23
N GLY A 259 -2.64 -25.06 -7.52
CA GLY A 259 -3.53 -25.91 -8.32
C GLY A 259 -2.89 -26.36 -9.64
N GLU A 260 -3.59 -27.22 -10.39
CA GLU A 260 -3.07 -27.90 -11.60
C GLU A 260 -2.64 -26.95 -12.73
N ALA A 261 -3.33 -25.82 -12.90
CA ALA A 261 -3.01 -24.85 -13.94
C ALA A 261 -1.73 -24.04 -13.62
N ASP A 262 -0.83 -23.97 -14.60
CA ASP A 262 0.41 -23.19 -14.56
C ASP A 262 0.22 -21.71 -14.16
N GLY A 263 -0.90 -21.10 -14.57
CA GLY A 263 -1.20 -19.69 -14.29
C GLY A 263 -1.71 -19.40 -12.88
N ASN A 264 -1.79 -20.40 -12.00
CA ASN A 264 -2.42 -20.23 -10.69
C ASN A 264 -1.65 -19.31 -9.75
N SER A 265 -0.35 -19.11 -9.92
CA SER A 265 0.44 -18.26 -9.01
C SER A 265 1.41 -17.39 -9.79
N GLY A 266 1.65 -16.17 -9.29
CA GLY A 266 2.65 -15.26 -9.85
C GLY A 266 4.08 -15.76 -9.64
N PHE A 267 4.28 -16.79 -8.83
CA PHE A 267 5.59 -17.41 -8.61
C PHE A 267 5.96 -18.49 -9.63
N TYR A 268 5.03 -18.93 -10.48
CA TYR A 268 5.31 -19.95 -11.49
C TYR A 268 6.43 -19.52 -12.43
N LYS A 269 7.43 -20.38 -12.63
CA LYS A 269 8.61 -20.18 -13.49
C LYS A 269 9.46 -18.94 -13.16
N MET A 270 9.38 -18.41 -11.94
CA MET A 270 10.38 -17.45 -11.45
C MET A 270 11.73 -18.17 -11.27
N PRO A 271 12.89 -17.64 -11.78
CA PRO A 271 13.08 -16.43 -12.58
C PRO A 271 13.12 -16.66 -14.10
N SER A 272 12.88 -17.88 -14.58
CA SER A 272 13.04 -18.24 -15.99
C SER A 272 12.03 -17.63 -16.98
N ASP A 273 10.83 -17.21 -16.54
CA ASP A 273 9.77 -16.69 -17.42
C ASP A 273 9.14 -15.38 -16.90
N VAL A 274 9.81 -14.26 -17.19
CA VAL A 274 9.41 -12.90 -16.77
C VAL A 274 8.34 -12.25 -17.66
N ASN A 275 8.05 -12.86 -18.81
CA ASN A 275 7.21 -12.27 -19.84
C ASN A 275 5.85 -12.93 -19.95
N SER A 276 5.56 -13.97 -19.16
CA SER A 276 4.32 -14.73 -19.28
C SER A 276 3.36 -14.56 -18.09
N HIS A 277 2.15 -14.13 -18.45
CA HIS A 277 0.84 -14.25 -17.81
C HIS A 277 0.57 -13.68 -16.39
N ASN A 278 1.35 -13.93 -15.32
CA ASN A 278 1.00 -13.48 -13.95
C ASN A 278 2.18 -12.81 -13.22
N ARG A 279 2.01 -11.54 -12.80
CA ARG A 279 3.08 -10.72 -12.19
C ARG A 279 2.93 -10.45 -10.70
N THR A 280 1.99 -11.08 -10.01
CA THR A 280 1.82 -10.87 -8.56
C THR A 280 2.84 -11.70 -7.76
N THR A 281 4.07 -11.19 -7.63
CA THR A 281 5.16 -11.83 -6.86
C THR A 281 5.29 -11.36 -5.43
N TYR A 282 4.38 -10.49 -4.96
CA TYR A 282 4.35 -9.98 -3.59
C TYR A 282 3.28 -10.65 -2.70
N SER A 283 2.43 -11.49 -3.28
CA SER A 283 1.34 -12.23 -2.61
C SER A 283 0.17 -11.41 -2.07
N PHE A 284 0.14 -10.10 -2.32
CA PHE A 284 -0.97 -9.23 -1.96
C PHE A 284 -1.38 -8.40 -3.14
N TYR A 285 -2.64 -8.52 -3.53
CA TYR A 285 -3.13 -7.95 -4.76
C TYR A 285 -4.17 -6.85 -4.50
N ASN A 286 -4.14 -5.77 -5.29
CA ASN A 286 -5.07 -4.65 -5.11
C ASN A 286 -6.50 -5.01 -5.52
N LYS A 287 -7.40 -5.09 -4.53
CA LYS A 287 -8.84 -5.29 -4.71
C LYS A 287 -9.61 -3.96 -4.79
N LYS A 288 -9.05 -2.90 -4.20
CA LYS A 288 -9.65 -1.56 -4.18
C LYS A 288 -9.96 -1.13 -5.62
N TYR A 289 -11.10 -0.47 -5.83
CA TYR A 289 -11.62 -0.06 -7.15
C TYR A 289 -12.02 -1.16 -8.13
N LEU A 290 -11.70 -2.43 -7.87
CA LEU A 290 -12.07 -3.53 -8.76
C LEU A 290 -13.51 -3.95 -8.52
N ASP A 291 -14.22 -4.25 -9.60
CA ASP A 291 -15.58 -4.77 -9.53
C ASP A 291 -15.56 -6.21 -9.00
N PRO A 292 -16.25 -6.50 -7.88
CA PRO A 292 -16.22 -7.83 -7.27
C PRO A 292 -17.01 -8.89 -8.04
N THR A 293 -17.78 -8.50 -9.06
CA THR A 293 -18.70 -9.38 -9.79
C THR A 293 -18.24 -9.73 -11.19
N ALA A 294 -17.56 -8.81 -11.88
CA ALA A 294 -17.18 -8.99 -13.28
C ALA A 294 -15.89 -8.26 -13.63
N TYR A 295 -15.15 -8.80 -14.59
CA TYR A 295 -14.01 -8.13 -15.21
C TYR A 295 -14.49 -6.97 -16.09
N ASN A 296 -13.84 -5.81 -15.95
CA ASN A 296 -14.18 -4.60 -16.71
C ASN A 296 -12.98 -4.06 -17.49
N THR A 297 -13.15 -3.86 -18.80
CA THR A 297 -12.11 -3.24 -19.67
C THR A 297 -12.03 -1.71 -19.53
N ALA A 298 -13.00 -1.11 -18.84
CA ALA A 298 -13.06 0.32 -18.56
C ALA A 298 -13.47 0.55 -17.10
N THR A 299 -12.88 1.56 -16.46
CA THR A 299 -13.19 1.88 -15.05
C THR A 299 -14.63 2.34 -14.94
N GLN A 300 -15.42 1.67 -14.10
CA GLN A 300 -16.80 2.08 -13.80
C GLN A 300 -16.98 2.58 -12.36
N THR A 301 -15.95 2.39 -11.54
CA THR A 301 -15.91 2.75 -10.13
C THR A 301 -15.54 4.23 -9.93
N PRO A 302 -15.97 4.84 -8.81
CA PRO A 302 -15.54 6.19 -8.45
C PRO A 302 -14.07 6.24 -8.06
N TRP A 303 -13.45 7.40 -8.33
CA TRP A 303 -12.15 7.77 -7.78
C TRP A 303 -12.30 9.01 -6.91
N TYR A 304 -11.91 8.92 -5.64
CA TYR A 304 -11.82 10.07 -4.75
C TYR A 304 -10.46 10.73 -4.93
N ASP A 305 -10.48 12.02 -5.22
CA ASP A 305 -9.29 12.85 -5.06
C ASP A 305 -9.22 13.38 -3.63
N ILE A 306 -10.32 13.95 -3.12
CA ILE A 306 -10.44 14.40 -1.72
C ILE A 306 -11.66 13.75 -1.09
N ARG A 307 -11.47 13.12 0.07
CA ARG A 307 -12.56 12.56 0.90
C ARG A 307 -12.45 12.95 2.36
N TYR A 308 -13.53 12.80 3.12
CA TYR A 308 -13.67 13.37 4.46
C TYR A 308 -12.61 12.87 5.45
N ALA A 309 -12.19 11.60 5.36
CA ALA A 309 -11.07 11.09 6.16
C ALA A 309 -9.78 11.92 6.02
N GLU A 310 -9.53 12.50 4.84
CA GLU A 310 -8.35 13.33 4.60
C GLU A 310 -8.42 14.64 5.35
N VAL A 311 -9.63 15.21 5.47
CA VAL A 311 -9.88 16.45 6.21
C VAL A 311 -9.64 16.22 7.70
N LEU A 312 -10.09 15.06 8.21
CA LEU A 312 -9.87 14.64 9.59
C LEU A 312 -8.37 14.45 9.89
N LEU A 313 -7.66 13.69 9.05
CA LEU A 313 -6.22 13.47 9.23
C LEU A 313 -5.38 14.72 8.98
N THR A 314 -5.82 15.61 8.09
CA THR A 314 -5.19 16.93 7.92
C THR A 314 -5.28 17.76 9.19
N TYR A 315 -6.44 17.76 9.87
CA TYR A 315 -6.58 18.44 11.16
C TYR A 315 -5.71 17.79 12.24
N ALA A 316 -5.74 16.46 12.35
CA ALA A 316 -4.97 15.72 13.34
C ALA A 316 -3.46 15.92 13.17
N GLU A 317 -2.96 15.84 11.93
CA GLU A 317 -1.54 16.06 11.63
C GLU A 317 -1.12 17.50 11.87
N ALA A 318 -1.90 18.49 11.40
CA ALA A 318 -1.56 19.88 11.64
C ALA A 318 -1.53 20.23 13.13
N GLN A 319 -2.42 19.63 13.93
CA GLN A 319 -2.42 19.80 15.38
C GLN A 319 -1.16 19.19 16.00
N VAL A 320 -0.85 17.92 15.72
CA VAL A 320 0.28 17.24 16.38
C VAL A 320 1.64 17.82 15.97
N GLU A 321 1.76 18.33 14.75
CA GLU A 321 3.01 18.90 14.23
C GLU A 321 3.30 20.32 14.73
N SER A 322 2.27 21.10 15.04
CA SER A 322 2.40 22.53 15.40
C SER A 322 2.03 22.85 16.86
N GLY A 323 1.27 21.97 17.52
CA GLY A 323 0.63 22.23 18.80
C GLY A 323 -0.54 23.23 18.73
N LEU A 324 -0.88 23.73 17.53
CA LEU A 324 -2.01 24.65 17.32
C LEU A 324 -3.32 23.88 17.14
N GLY A 325 -4.45 24.52 17.44
CA GLY A 325 -5.77 23.89 17.36
C GLY A 325 -6.14 23.08 18.61
N ASP A 326 -7.21 22.30 18.51
CA ASP A 326 -7.76 21.53 19.64
C ASP A 326 -7.22 20.09 19.62
N ALA A 327 -6.37 19.76 20.58
CA ALA A 327 -5.75 18.44 20.72
C ALA A 327 -6.76 17.32 21.02
N ALA A 328 -7.79 17.61 21.83
CA ALA A 328 -8.82 16.60 22.14
C ALA A 328 -9.64 16.28 20.90
N LEU A 329 -9.95 17.30 20.10
CA LEU A 329 -10.67 17.15 18.84
C LEU A 329 -9.83 16.43 17.78
N ALA A 330 -8.53 16.73 17.68
CA ALA A 330 -7.61 16.00 16.81
C ALA A 330 -7.50 14.52 17.20
N LYS A 331 -7.39 14.20 18.50
CA LYS A 331 -7.39 12.81 19.00
C LYS A 331 -8.69 12.11 18.64
N LYS A 332 -9.83 12.78 18.79
CA LYS A 332 -11.13 12.25 18.38
C LYS A 332 -11.15 11.92 16.89
N TYR A 333 -10.69 12.82 16.02
CA TYR A 333 -10.73 12.60 14.56
C TYR A 333 -9.84 11.47 14.08
N LEU A 334 -8.66 11.29 14.69
CA LEU A 334 -7.82 10.12 14.47
C LEU A 334 -8.59 8.83 14.79
N ASN A 335 -9.21 8.78 15.99
CA ASN A 335 -9.93 7.59 16.44
C ASN A 335 -11.26 7.37 15.73
N ASP A 336 -11.94 8.41 15.22
CA ASP A 336 -13.15 8.27 14.39
C ASP A 336 -12.86 7.41 13.14
N ILE A 337 -11.67 7.54 12.54
CA ILE A 337 -11.27 6.75 11.36
C ILE A 337 -10.98 5.30 11.76
N ARG A 338 -10.27 5.09 12.87
CA ARG A 338 -9.98 3.76 13.42
C ARG A 338 -11.24 3.01 13.81
N HIS A 339 -12.17 3.68 14.50
CA HIS A 339 -13.47 3.11 14.85
C HIS A 339 -14.31 2.80 13.62
N ARG A 340 -14.24 3.61 12.55
CA ARG A 340 -14.87 3.25 11.27
C ARG A 340 -14.26 1.97 10.69
N ALA A 341 -12.95 1.76 10.85
CA ALA A 341 -12.31 0.49 10.52
C ALA A 341 -12.63 -0.64 11.53
N GLY A 342 -13.53 -0.46 12.50
CA GLY A 342 -14.04 -1.52 13.37
C GLY A 342 -13.23 -1.78 14.64
N PHE A 343 -12.15 -1.05 14.88
CA PHE A 343 -11.41 -1.08 16.15
C PHE A 343 -12.22 -0.44 17.28
N THR A 344 -12.07 -0.92 18.51
CA THR A 344 -12.81 -0.42 19.69
C THR A 344 -11.94 0.41 20.64
N ASP A 345 -10.62 0.33 20.49
CA ASP A 345 -9.66 1.09 21.29
C ASP A 345 -9.35 2.46 20.70
N ASP A 346 -9.06 3.40 21.59
CA ASP A 346 -8.47 4.69 21.23
C ASP A 346 -6.95 4.60 21.24
N VAL A 347 -6.30 5.22 20.25
CA VAL A 347 -4.86 5.47 20.26
C VAL A 347 -4.57 6.92 20.65
N GLU A 348 -3.37 7.14 21.18
CA GLU A 348 -2.89 8.46 21.52
C GLU A 348 -2.63 9.31 20.27
N LEU A 349 -2.83 10.62 20.40
CA LEU A 349 -2.53 11.57 19.34
C LEU A 349 -1.02 11.81 19.27
N THR A 350 -0.33 10.91 18.56
CA THR A 350 1.09 11.04 18.23
C THR A 350 1.25 11.18 16.73
N LEU A 351 2.35 11.79 16.30
CA LEU A 351 2.66 11.89 14.87
C LEU A 351 2.77 10.51 14.23
N GLU A 352 3.36 9.55 14.94
CA GLU A 352 3.46 8.16 14.50
C GLU A 352 2.08 7.55 14.22
N ASN A 353 1.13 7.65 15.15
CA ASN A 353 -0.22 7.11 14.95
C ASN A 353 -0.98 7.84 13.84
N VAL A 354 -0.79 9.15 13.69
CA VAL A 354 -1.41 9.91 12.58
C VAL A 354 -0.84 9.48 11.24
N LEU A 355 0.48 9.29 11.12
CA LEU A 355 1.13 8.85 9.89
C LEU A 355 0.80 7.39 9.56
N HIS A 356 0.71 6.52 10.58
CA HIS A 356 0.22 5.16 10.43
C HIS A 356 -1.17 5.16 9.82
N GLU A 357 -2.09 5.97 10.38
CA GLU A 357 -3.45 6.06 9.88
C GLU A 357 -3.51 6.62 8.44
N TRP A 358 -2.71 7.64 8.10
CA TRP A 358 -2.56 8.10 6.71
C TRP A 358 -2.15 6.98 5.75
N LYS A 359 -1.24 6.09 6.19
CA LYS A 359 -0.72 4.99 5.39
C LYS A 359 -1.81 3.95 5.14
N VAL A 360 -2.41 3.40 6.19
CA VAL A 360 -3.38 2.31 6.05
C VAL A 360 -4.73 2.79 5.49
N GLU A 361 -5.20 3.98 5.85
CA GLU A 361 -6.49 4.52 5.40
C GLU A 361 -6.51 4.83 3.90
N PHE A 362 -5.39 5.32 3.36
CA PHE A 362 -5.25 5.71 1.96
C PHE A 362 -4.43 4.73 1.12
N ALA A 363 -4.45 3.46 1.49
CA ALA A 363 -3.83 2.41 0.70
C ALA A 363 -4.31 2.46 -0.77
N ALA A 364 -3.37 2.52 -1.72
CA ALA A 364 -3.62 2.68 -3.16
C ALA A 364 -4.41 3.95 -3.59
N GLU A 365 -4.33 5.04 -2.82
CA GLU A 365 -4.94 6.36 -3.13
C GLU A 365 -3.90 7.47 -3.41
N ASP A 366 -2.63 7.11 -3.69
CA ASP A 366 -1.46 8.01 -3.84
C ASP A 366 -1.08 8.86 -2.61
N LYS A 367 -1.93 8.92 -1.57
CA LYS A 367 -1.72 9.82 -0.41
C LYS A 367 -0.47 9.50 0.40
N TRP A 368 -0.13 8.23 0.58
CA TRP A 368 1.10 7.90 1.32
C TRP A 368 2.35 8.39 0.57
N HIS A 369 2.38 8.31 -0.76
CA HIS A 369 3.44 8.90 -1.57
C HIS A 369 3.50 10.42 -1.38
N GLU A 370 2.35 11.11 -1.42
CA GLU A 370 2.26 12.56 -1.17
C GLU A 370 2.78 12.93 0.23
N VAL A 371 2.44 12.14 1.26
CA VAL A 371 2.93 12.30 2.64
C VAL A 371 4.45 12.15 2.71
N LEU A 372 5.01 11.09 2.13
CA LEU A 372 6.45 10.88 2.08
C LEU A 372 7.16 12.01 1.33
N TRP A 373 6.58 12.46 0.21
CA TRP A 373 7.16 13.50 -0.64
C TRP A 373 7.24 14.85 0.06
N ARG A 374 6.13 15.38 0.59
CA ARG A 374 6.09 16.69 1.28
C ARG A 374 6.91 16.73 2.56
N ARG A 375 7.25 15.56 3.12
CA ARG A 375 8.08 15.38 4.31
C ARG A 375 9.54 15.05 3.96
N ARG A 376 9.87 14.99 2.68
CA ARG A 376 11.18 14.60 2.14
C ARG A 376 11.71 13.25 2.65
N ALA A 377 10.79 12.34 2.94
CA ALA A 377 11.08 11.06 3.58
C ALA A 377 11.67 10.01 2.62
N TYR A 378 11.63 10.23 1.29
CA TYR A 378 12.36 9.37 0.35
C TYR A 378 13.87 9.61 0.37
N PHE A 379 14.33 10.76 0.89
CA PHE A 379 15.75 11.04 1.01
C PHE A 379 16.25 10.58 2.37
N ASN A 380 17.22 9.66 2.36
CA ASN A 380 17.76 9.04 3.58
C ASN A 380 19.09 9.66 4.04
N GLY A 381 19.42 10.89 3.63
CA GLY A 381 20.67 11.58 4.04
C GLY A 381 21.94 11.05 3.39
N THR A 382 21.97 9.77 3.03
CA THR A 382 23.11 9.09 2.43
C THR A 382 22.83 8.88 0.95
N ASN A 383 23.46 9.68 0.10
CA ASN A 383 23.66 9.28 -1.29
C ASN A 383 24.36 7.91 -1.27
N VAL A 384 23.74 6.90 -1.87
CA VAL A 384 24.21 5.50 -1.87
C VAL A 384 25.53 5.30 -2.64
N TYR A 385 26.21 6.38 -3.05
CA TYR A 385 27.57 6.35 -3.59
C TYR A 385 28.66 6.22 -2.53
N ASP A 386 28.31 6.31 -1.23
CA ASP A 386 29.27 6.45 -0.14
C ASP A 386 29.16 5.32 0.91
N GLY A 387 28.40 4.27 0.63
CA GLY A 387 28.45 3.00 1.36
C GLY A 387 28.09 3.08 2.84
N GLU A 388 26.81 3.33 3.16
CA GLU A 388 26.07 2.80 4.33
C GLU A 388 24.76 3.60 4.48
N GLY A 389 23.60 2.95 4.25
CA GLY A 389 22.28 3.57 4.39
C GLY A 389 21.23 2.84 3.56
N ALA A 390 20.84 1.63 3.98
CA ALA A 390 19.93 0.78 3.23
C ALA A 390 18.53 1.40 3.12
N VAL A 391 18.00 1.51 1.90
CA VAL A 391 16.56 1.60 1.69
C VAL A 391 15.94 0.30 2.23
N PRO A 392 14.84 0.33 2.99
CA PRO A 392 14.21 -0.90 3.47
C PRO A 392 13.88 -1.80 2.27
N ALA A 393 14.30 -3.06 2.35
CA ALA A 393 14.05 -4.05 1.32
C ALA A 393 12.54 -4.20 1.08
N LYS A 394 12.13 -4.26 -0.20
CA LYS A 394 10.75 -4.62 -0.53
C LYS A 394 10.59 -6.12 -0.29
N LEU A 395 9.71 -6.49 0.62
CA LEU A 395 9.51 -7.88 0.99
C LEU A 395 8.30 -8.48 0.27
N THR A 396 8.40 -9.77 -0.03
CA THR A 396 7.31 -10.65 -0.44
C THR A 396 7.07 -11.72 0.62
N LEU A 397 5.82 -12.17 0.72
CA LEU A 397 5.44 -13.33 1.51
C LEU A 397 5.28 -14.52 0.57
N ILE A 398 5.91 -15.66 0.84
CA ILE A 398 5.85 -16.85 -0.02
C ILE A 398 5.11 -17.96 0.71
N PRO A 399 3.80 -18.15 0.46
CA PRO A 399 3.07 -19.32 0.96
C PRO A 399 3.65 -20.62 0.39
N MET A 400 3.83 -21.61 1.25
CA MET A 400 4.20 -22.97 0.87
C MET A 400 3.31 -23.97 1.60
N VAL A 401 2.87 -25.01 0.89
CA VAL A 401 2.23 -26.17 1.54
C VAL A 401 3.30 -27.10 2.10
N ASP A 402 3.17 -27.50 3.36
CA ASP A 402 4.02 -28.48 4.02
C ASP A 402 3.32 -29.83 4.08
N LEU A 403 3.90 -30.82 3.39
CA LEU A 403 3.41 -32.19 3.30
C LEU A 403 4.26 -33.17 4.12
N SER A 404 5.20 -32.69 4.93
CA SER A 404 6.10 -33.56 5.72
C SER A 404 5.48 -34.07 7.02
N GLY A 405 4.32 -33.54 7.41
CA GLY A 405 3.61 -33.87 8.65
C GLY A 405 2.57 -34.98 8.51
N SER A 406 1.66 -35.06 9.49
CA SER A 406 0.50 -35.97 9.48
C SER A 406 -0.73 -35.38 8.79
N SER A 407 -0.67 -34.15 8.31
CA SER A 407 -1.69 -33.47 7.53
C SER A 407 -1.02 -32.35 6.73
N ALA A 408 -1.62 -31.92 5.62
CA ALA A 408 -1.12 -30.76 4.90
C ALA A 408 -1.32 -29.51 5.75
N GLN A 409 -0.27 -28.69 5.84
CA GLN A 409 -0.29 -27.42 6.56
C GLN A 409 0.37 -26.33 5.70
N TYR A 410 0.35 -25.08 6.12
CA TYR A 410 0.94 -23.97 5.39
C TYR A 410 2.00 -23.25 6.24
N ILE A 411 3.13 -22.93 5.61
CA ILE A 411 4.14 -22.00 6.13
C ILE A 411 4.29 -20.82 5.18
N PHE A 412 4.86 -19.72 5.67
CA PHE A 412 5.05 -18.51 4.91
C PHE A 412 6.48 -18.03 5.05
N LEU A 413 7.19 -17.89 3.94
CA LEU A 413 8.56 -17.36 3.96
C LEU A 413 8.55 -15.85 3.71
N ARG A 414 9.40 -15.12 4.43
CA ARG A 414 9.69 -13.71 4.13
C ARG A 414 10.94 -13.65 3.25
N SER A 415 10.87 -12.96 2.12
CA SER A 415 11.98 -12.88 1.16
C SER A 415 11.99 -11.55 0.45
N VAL A 416 13.14 -11.10 -0.02
CA VAL A 416 13.17 -10.15 -1.14
C VAL A 416 12.64 -10.84 -2.39
N PRO A 417 11.87 -10.16 -3.26
CA PRO A 417 11.43 -10.72 -4.52
C PRO A 417 12.65 -10.95 -5.43
N MET A 418 12.78 -12.14 -6.02
CA MET A 418 13.95 -12.56 -6.81
C MET A 418 14.34 -11.61 -7.97
N PHE A 419 13.41 -10.75 -8.42
CA PHE A 419 13.63 -9.78 -9.51
C PHE A 419 13.93 -8.35 -9.09
N ASP A 420 13.50 -7.89 -7.91
CA ASP A 420 13.55 -6.46 -7.60
C ASP A 420 14.90 -6.06 -6.95
N GLU A 421 15.62 -7.00 -6.32
CA GLU A 421 16.84 -6.66 -5.56
C GLU A 421 18.08 -7.55 -5.85
N ALA A 422 17.91 -8.84 -6.16
CA ALA A 422 19.01 -9.80 -6.09
C ALA A 422 19.81 -10.00 -7.41
N THR A 423 19.20 -9.84 -8.59
CA THR A 423 19.85 -10.28 -9.85
C THR A 423 19.85 -9.28 -11.01
N GLN A 424 19.28 -8.08 -10.84
CA GLN A 424 19.25 -7.06 -11.89
C GLN A 424 19.47 -5.65 -11.34
N ASN A 425 20.74 -5.21 -11.30
CA ASN A 425 21.16 -3.83 -11.09
C ASN A 425 20.55 -3.13 -9.84
N PRO A 426 21.22 -3.15 -8.67
CA PRO A 426 20.77 -2.42 -7.48
C PRO A 426 20.57 -0.90 -7.70
N ALA A 427 21.04 -0.35 -8.83
CA ALA A 427 20.83 1.05 -9.21
C ALA A 427 19.48 1.36 -9.91
N GLY A 428 18.65 0.35 -10.22
CA GLY A 428 17.50 0.53 -11.12
C GLY A 428 16.12 0.77 -10.49
N PHE A 429 15.85 0.23 -9.31
CA PHE A 429 14.47 0.14 -8.77
C PHE A 429 14.24 0.75 -7.39
N HIS A 430 15.31 1.19 -6.72
CA HIS A 430 15.18 2.17 -5.66
C HIS A 430 15.25 3.53 -6.35
N PRO A 431 14.21 4.38 -6.25
CA PRO A 431 14.39 5.75 -6.64
C PRO A 431 15.47 6.29 -5.72
N GLN A 432 16.69 6.44 -6.25
CA GLN A 432 17.71 7.28 -5.65
C GLN A 432 17.14 8.68 -5.73
N VAL A 433 16.27 9.03 -4.79
CA VAL A 433 15.65 10.35 -4.75
C VAL A 433 16.75 11.28 -4.31
N ARG A 434 17.31 12.00 -5.26
CA ARG A 434 18.28 13.05 -4.99
C ARG A 434 17.53 14.28 -4.51
N PRO A 435 18.19 15.21 -3.80
CA PRO A 435 17.57 16.48 -3.42
C PRO A 435 16.90 17.19 -4.60
N GLU A 436 17.47 17.13 -5.80
CA GLU A 436 16.93 17.75 -7.02
C GLU A 436 15.59 17.15 -7.46
N ASP A 437 15.32 15.88 -7.15
CA ASP A 437 14.11 15.19 -7.62
C ASP A 437 12.85 15.72 -6.92
N TYR A 438 12.96 16.32 -5.73
CA TYR A 438 11.86 17.05 -5.07
C TYR A 438 11.47 18.34 -5.79
N TYR A 439 12.31 18.81 -6.72
CA TYR A 439 12.15 20.06 -7.44
C TYR A 439 11.85 19.80 -8.91
N ALA A 440 10.58 19.49 -9.20
CA ALA A 440 10.12 19.22 -10.55
C ALA A 440 10.57 20.32 -11.55
N THR A 441 10.99 19.91 -12.73
CA THR A 441 11.31 20.84 -13.80
C THR A 441 10.06 21.59 -14.22
N ILE A 442 10.12 22.92 -14.28
CA ILE A 442 9.01 23.72 -14.78
C ILE A 442 9.02 23.63 -16.31
N PRO A 443 8.00 23.03 -16.95
CA PRO A 443 8.01 22.85 -18.39
C PRO A 443 8.01 24.21 -19.11
N ASN A 444 8.61 24.25 -20.29
CA ASN A 444 8.57 25.40 -21.21
C ASN A 444 9.41 26.63 -20.78
N TYR A 445 10.66 26.40 -20.33
CA TYR A 445 11.63 27.45 -19.97
C TYR A 445 11.72 28.58 -20.99
N THR A 446 11.76 28.23 -22.28
CA THR A 446 11.87 29.19 -23.40
C THR A 446 10.79 30.27 -23.36
N ASN A 447 9.60 29.94 -22.86
CA ASN A 447 8.47 30.88 -22.76
C ASN A 447 8.31 31.47 -21.35
N ASN A 448 8.51 30.68 -20.29
CA ASN A 448 8.24 31.13 -18.92
C ASN A 448 9.42 31.91 -18.30
N ARG A 449 10.65 31.75 -18.82
CA ARG A 449 11.89 32.39 -18.33
C ARG A 449 12.12 32.25 -16.82
N ILE A 450 11.61 31.20 -16.19
CA ILE A 450 11.79 30.96 -14.74
C ILE A 450 13.17 30.33 -14.51
N THR A 451 13.91 30.83 -13.52
CA THR A 451 15.22 30.27 -13.12
C THR A 451 15.08 28.78 -12.79
N ASN A 452 15.91 27.93 -13.41
CA ASN A 452 15.88 26.50 -13.16
C ASN A 452 16.64 26.15 -11.87
N ASN A 453 16.20 25.10 -11.18
CA ASN A 453 16.64 24.76 -9.83
C ASN A 453 18.08 24.23 -9.75
N ASN A 454 18.63 23.72 -10.87
CA ASN A 454 19.91 23.01 -10.91
C ASN A 454 20.99 23.68 -11.79
N THR A 455 20.84 24.96 -12.13
CA THR A 455 21.88 25.69 -12.87
C THR A 455 22.96 26.17 -11.90
N THR A 456 24.21 25.82 -12.19
CA THR A 456 25.39 26.45 -11.58
C THR A 456 25.73 27.73 -12.35
N ASN A 457 26.18 28.76 -11.63
CA ASN A 457 26.68 30.01 -12.24
C ASN A 457 27.93 29.77 -13.09
#